data_AF-A0A821FCX3-F1
#
_entry.id   AF-A0A821FCX3-F1
#
_cell.length_a   1.000
_cell.length_b   1.000
_cell.length_c   1.000
_cell.angle_alpha   90.00
_cell.angle_beta   90.00
_cell.angle_gamma   90.00
#
_symmetry.space_group_name_H-M   'P 1'
#
loop_
_entity.id
_entity.type
_entity.pdbx_description
1 polymer ?
#
loop_
_entity_poly.entity_id
_entity_poly.type
_entity_poly.pdbx_seq_one_letter_code
_entity_poly.pdbx_strand_id
1 'polypeptide(L)'
;MKSKEIQTTVKNEYESGDGATKIFRDLGGVVALPTIKLWIKMIKDTGSINLSYSSDRPHTVRTKNGVYNVQNDRVRTVSREEADRQGGMHQKTKFPTKVMVGFGVCSEGLTTSVIFEDDTMNAERYIKEVLPIARKCGSNILGNYWTY
;
A
#
# COMPACT_ATOMS: atom_id res chain seq x y z
N MET A 1 -6.44 1.23 -36.16
CA MET A 1 -5.72 2.49 -35.91
C MET A 1 -4.75 2.28 -34.76
N LYS A 2 -3.47 2.61 -34.92
CA LYS A 2 -2.46 2.48 -33.86
C LYS A 2 -2.63 3.61 -32.85
N SER A 3 -2.33 3.39 -31.56
CA SER A 3 -2.53 4.37 -30.48
C SER A 3 -1.96 5.77 -30.77
N LYS A 4 -0.78 5.84 -31.42
CA LYS A 4 -0.17 7.13 -31.82
C LYS A 4 -0.97 7.88 -32.88
N GLU A 5 -1.56 7.18 -33.85
CA GLU A 5 -2.39 7.79 -34.91
C GLU A 5 -3.62 8.44 -34.28
N ILE A 6 -4.26 7.76 -33.33
CA ILE A 6 -5.43 8.27 -32.60
C ILE A 6 -5.09 9.56 -31.85
N GLN A 7 -3.94 9.58 -31.16
CA GLN A 7 -3.49 10.75 -30.41
C GLN A 7 -3.21 11.96 -31.33
N THR A 8 -2.57 11.72 -32.47
CA THR A 8 -2.34 12.77 -33.47
C THR A 8 -3.65 13.33 -34.01
N THR A 9 -4.63 12.47 -34.32
CA THR A 9 -5.96 12.90 -34.77
C THR A 9 -6.65 13.77 -33.73
N VAL A 10 -6.69 13.34 -32.45
CA VAL A 10 -7.29 14.13 -31.36
C VAL A 10 -6.62 15.50 -31.22
N LYS A 11 -5.29 15.55 -31.33
CA LYS A 11 -4.54 16.82 -31.23
C LYS A 11 -4.92 17.77 -32.38
N ASN A 12 -4.91 17.29 -33.62
CA ASN A 12 -5.21 18.11 -34.79
C ASN A 12 -6.65 18.65 -34.78
N GLU A 13 -7.63 17.81 -34.42
CA GLU A 13 -9.04 18.22 -34.33
C GLU A 13 -9.23 19.26 -33.22
N TYR A 14 -8.60 19.06 -32.06
CA TYR A 14 -8.66 20.03 -30.98
C TYR A 14 -8.01 21.37 -31.35
N GLU A 15 -6.84 21.36 -32.00
CA GLU A 15 -6.18 22.59 -32.50
C GLU A 15 -6.98 23.29 -33.60
N SER A 16 -7.81 22.55 -34.35
CA SER A 16 -8.75 23.10 -35.33
C SER A 16 -10.00 23.74 -34.68
N GLY A 17 -10.12 23.68 -33.35
CA GLY A 17 -11.20 24.29 -32.57
C GLY A 17 -12.32 23.33 -32.16
N ASP A 18 -12.16 22.03 -32.41
CA ASP A 18 -13.21 21.06 -32.10
C ASP A 18 -13.29 20.69 -30.62
N GLY A 19 -14.53 20.59 -30.13
CA GLY A 19 -14.80 20.17 -28.75
C GLY A 19 -14.72 18.66 -28.56
N ALA A 20 -14.45 18.21 -27.32
CA ALA A 20 -14.28 16.80 -26.95
C ALA A 20 -15.40 15.86 -27.43
N THR A 21 -16.65 16.34 -27.43
CA THR A 21 -17.82 15.54 -27.85
C THR A 21 -17.87 15.33 -29.36
N LYS A 22 -17.39 16.29 -30.15
CA LYS A 22 -17.29 16.18 -31.61
C LYS A 22 -16.20 15.19 -31.97
N ILE A 23 -15.00 15.38 -31.41
CA ILE A 23 -13.86 14.46 -31.53
C ILE A 23 -14.24 13.01 -31.17
N PHE A 24 -15.00 12.82 -30.07
CA PHE A 24 -15.48 11.48 -29.68
C PHE A 24 -16.36 10.82 -30.75
N ARG A 25 -17.24 11.61 -31.39
CA ARG A 25 -18.13 11.14 -32.45
C ARG A 25 -17.34 10.83 -33.73
N ASP A 26 -16.39 11.69 -34.08
CA ASP A 26 -15.57 11.56 -35.29
C ASP A 26 -14.64 10.34 -35.19
N LEU A 27 -14.20 10.00 -33.98
CA LEU A 27 -13.48 8.76 -33.67
C LEU A 27 -14.38 7.52 -33.54
N GLY A 28 -15.69 7.63 -33.75
CA GLY A 28 -16.63 6.50 -33.69
C GLY A 28 -16.63 5.75 -32.35
N GLY A 29 -16.29 6.42 -31.25
CA GLY A 29 -16.20 5.79 -29.93
C GLY A 29 -15.00 4.85 -29.72
N VAL A 30 -14.01 4.85 -30.62
CA VAL A 30 -12.77 4.06 -30.46
C VAL A 30 -12.02 4.41 -29.16
N VAL A 31 -12.18 5.64 -28.67
CA VAL A 31 -11.65 6.10 -27.38
C VAL A 31 -12.78 6.66 -26.53
N ALA A 32 -12.80 6.32 -25.25
CA ALA A 32 -13.79 6.83 -24.32
C ALA A 32 -13.69 8.36 -24.16
N LEU A 33 -14.83 9.03 -24.07
CA LEU A 33 -14.92 10.49 -23.89
C LEU A 33 -14.08 11.03 -22.70
N PRO A 34 -14.01 10.36 -21.52
CA PRO A 34 -13.14 10.81 -20.43
C PRO A 34 -11.65 10.88 -20.82
N THR A 35 -11.17 9.93 -21.62
CA THR A 35 -9.80 9.90 -22.11
C THR A 35 -9.52 11.06 -23.06
N ILE A 36 -10.47 11.37 -23.96
CA ILE A 36 -10.37 12.53 -24.86
C ILE A 36 -10.31 13.84 -24.07
N LYS A 37 -11.16 13.99 -23.05
CA LYS A 37 -11.12 15.16 -22.14
C LYS A 37 -9.78 15.30 -21.43
N LEU A 38 -9.21 14.18 -20.97
CA LEU A 38 -7.89 14.16 -20.34
C LEU A 38 -6.79 14.59 -21.30
N TRP A 39 -6.79 14.09 -22.53
CA TRP A 39 -5.81 14.46 -23.54
C TRP A 39 -5.91 15.93 -23.95
N ILE A 40 -7.12 16.46 -24.13
CA ILE A 40 -7.34 17.89 -24.38
C ILE A 40 -6.77 18.73 -23.23
N LYS A 41 -6.96 18.32 -21.99
CA LYS A 41 -6.36 18.99 -20.83
C LYS A 41 -4.82 18.97 -20.92
N MET A 42 -4.23 17.82 -21.23
CA MET A 42 -2.76 17.72 -21.41
C MET A 42 -2.24 18.61 -22.54
N ILE A 43 -2.96 18.70 -23.66
CA ILE A 43 -2.61 19.59 -24.77
C ILE A 43 -2.69 21.06 -24.33
N LYS A 44 -3.72 21.45 -23.56
CA LYS A 44 -3.81 22.81 -22.99
C LYS A 44 -2.63 23.14 -22.08
N ASP A 45 -2.24 22.19 -21.24
CA ASP A 45 -1.22 22.41 -20.22
C ASP A 45 0.21 22.36 -20.79
N THR A 46 0.46 21.50 -21.78
CA THR A 46 1.83 21.16 -22.25
C THR A 46 2.03 21.15 -23.77
N GLY A 47 0.99 21.44 -24.56
CA GLY A 47 1.04 21.41 -26.03
C GLY A 47 1.16 20.01 -26.66
N SER A 48 1.15 18.95 -25.84
CA SER A 48 1.33 17.58 -26.30
C SER A 48 0.61 16.57 -25.42
N ILE A 49 0.29 15.41 -25.98
CA ILE A 49 -0.27 14.27 -25.23
C ILE A 49 0.92 13.45 -24.72
N ASN A 50 1.46 13.84 -23.57
CA ASN A 50 2.51 13.07 -22.90
C ASN A 50 1.90 12.01 -21.98
N LEU A 51 1.76 10.80 -22.51
CA LEU A 51 1.38 9.61 -21.71
C LEU A 51 2.59 8.98 -21.01
N SER A 52 3.81 9.47 -21.26
CA SER A 52 4.94 9.11 -20.43
C SER A 52 4.61 9.55 -19.01
N TYR A 53 4.39 8.58 -18.13
CA TYR A 53 4.44 8.80 -16.69
C TYR A 53 5.71 9.60 -16.40
N SER A 54 5.59 10.75 -15.74
CA SER A 54 6.79 11.48 -15.34
C SER A 54 7.71 10.49 -14.61
N SER A 55 8.97 10.42 -15.01
CA SER A 55 10.01 9.74 -14.23
C SER A 55 10.08 10.29 -12.81
N ASP A 56 9.56 11.51 -12.61
CA ASP A 56 9.43 12.22 -11.34
C ASP A 56 8.18 11.85 -10.54
N ARG A 57 7.28 11.01 -11.07
CA ARG A 57 6.31 10.35 -10.19
C ARG A 57 7.14 9.32 -9.45
N PRO A 58 7.32 9.43 -8.12
CA PRO A 58 8.00 8.39 -7.39
C PRO A 58 7.29 7.11 -7.76
N HIS A 59 8.01 6.16 -8.37
CA HIS A 59 7.58 4.78 -8.48
C HIS A 59 6.93 4.49 -7.14
N THR A 60 5.66 4.13 -7.14
CA THR A 60 4.92 3.78 -5.92
C THR A 60 5.86 2.89 -5.13
N VAL A 61 6.46 3.44 -4.06
CA VAL A 61 7.65 2.88 -3.46
C VAL A 61 7.21 1.54 -2.94
N ARG A 62 7.60 0.49 -3.66
CA ARG A 62 7.17 -0.86 -3.34
C ARG A 62 7.78 -1.15 -1.99
N THR A 63 6.90 -1.20 -1.01
CA THR A 63 7.26 -1.53 0.36
C THR A 63 7.83 -2.96 0.40
N LYS A 64 8.38 -3.41 1.54
CA LYS A 64 8.97 -4.76 1.70
C LYS A 64 8.05 -5.92 1.22
N ASN A 65 6.74 -5.68 1.15
CA ASN A 65 5.72 -6.64 0.66
C ASN A 65 4.95 -6.14 -0.59
N GLY A 66 5.44 -5.11 -1.28
CA GLY A 66 4.87 -4.59 -2.53
C GLY A 66 3.57 -3.78 -2.43
N VAL A 67 3.00 -3.61 -1.23
CA VAL A 67 1.71 -2.93 -1.03
C VAL A 67 1.87 -1.75 -0.08
N TYR A 68 1.45 -0.56 -0.51
CA TYR A 68 1.35 0.63 0.32
C TYR A 68 -0.01 0.64 1.03
N ASN A 69 -0.01 0.63 2.36
CA ASN A 69 -1.20 0.68 3.20
C ASN A 69 -1.26 2.03 3.91
N VAL A 70 -2.12 2.93 3.42
CA VAL A 70 -2.30 4.30 3.97
C VAL A 70 -2.63 4.30 5.48
N GLN A 71 -3.23 3.24 6.01
CA GLN A 71 -3.59 3.15 7.43
C GLN A 71 -2.39 2.79 8.33
N ASN A 72 -1.43 2.01 7.82
CA ASN A 72 -0.31 1.46 8.61
C ASN A 72 1.06 2.02 8.22
N ASP A 73 1.19 2.57 7.02
CA ASP A 73 2.45 3.09 6.50
C ASP A 73 2.58 4.57 6.88
N ARG A 74 3.26 4.84 8.00
CA ARG A 74 3.59 6.22 8.38
C ARG A 74 4.83 6.69 7.65
N VAL A 75 4.65 7.59 6.70
CA VAL A 75 5.73 8.40 6.15
C VAL A 75 5.86 9.65 7.00
N ARG A 76 7.03 9.85 7.63
CA ARG A 76 7.36 11.10 8.32
C ARG A 76 8.47 11.78 7.54
N THR A 77 8.11 12.74 6.70
CA THR A 77 9.03 13.76 6.17
C THR A 77 8.49 15.10 6.62
N VAL A 78 9.30 15.90 7.33
CA VAL A 78 8.83 17.19 7.87
C VAL A 78 8.58 18.19 6.74
N SER A 79 9.32 18.04 5.63
CA SER A 79 9.10 18.79 4.40
C SER A 79 9.50 17.98 3.16
N ARG A 80 9.13 18.47 1.97
CA ARG A 80 9.46 17.85 0.67
C ARG A 80 10.95 17.95 0.37
N GLU A 81 11.60 19.04 0.75
CA GLU A 81 13.04 19.26 0.55
C GLU A 81 13.90 18.30 1.39
N GLU A 82 13.38 17.85 2.54
CA GLU A 82 14.02 16.80 3.34
C GLU A 82 13.87 15.43 2.67
N ALA A 83 12.70 15.13 2.11
CA ALA A 83 12.46 13.89 1.37
C ALA A 83 13.37 13.78 0.15
N ASP A 84 13.48 14.85 -0.64
CA ASP A 84 14.29 14.88 -1.86
C ASP A 84 15.79 14.73 -1.52
N ARG A 85 16.28 15.37 -0.44
CA ARG A 85 17.66 15.17 0.06
C ARG A 85 17.95 13.75 0.50
N GLN A 86 16.94 13.02 0.99
CA GLN A 86 17.09 11.62 1.39
C GLN A 86 16.93 10.65 0.21
N GLY A 87 16.69 11.12 -1.02
CA GLY A 87 16.45 10.25 -2.18
C GLY A 87 15.00 9.78 -2.31
N GLY A 88 14.06 10.53 -1.75
CA GLY A 88 12.62 10.27 -1.78
C GLY A 88 12.02 9.90 -0.43
N MET A 89 10.76 9.48 -0.43
CA MET A 89 10.07 9.07 0.81
C MET A 89 10.60 7.71 1.31
N HIS A 90 11.27 7.76 2.46
CA HIS A 90 11.77 6.56 3.14
C HIS A 90 10.77 6.08 4.19
N GLN A 91 10.35 4.83 4.08
CA GLN A 91 9.50 4.22 5.09
C GLN A 91 10.34 3.79 6.29
N LYS A 92 10.33 4.56 7.38
CA LYS A 92 11.14 4.27 8.58
C LYS A 92 10.67 3.03 9.34
N THR A 93 9.36 2.77 9.41
CA THR A 93 8.80 1.69 10.22
C THR A 93 7.45 1.25 9.66
N LYS A 94 7.22 -0.06 9.57
CA LYS A 94 5.90 -0.64 9.36
C LYS A 94 5.37 -1.14 10.69
N PHE A 95 4.14 -0.77 11.02
CA PHE A 95 3.44 -1.48 12.09
C PHE A 95 3.15 -2.91 11.62
N PRO A 96 3.34 -3.92 12.49
CA PRO A 96 3.00 -5.29 12.16
C PRO A 96 1.53 -5.38 11.77
N THR A 97 1.24 -6.07 10.67
CA THR A 97 -0.14 -6.19 10.15
C THR A 97 -1.01 -7.10 11.02
N LYS A 98 -0.37 -8.00 11.76
CA LYS A 98 -0.99 -8.92 12.71
C LYS A 98 -0.06 -9.05 13.90
N VAL A 99 -0.62 -8.99 15.09
CA VAL A 99 0.11 -9.25 16.34
C VAL A 99 -0.58 -10.42 17.01
N MET A 100 0.20 -11.44 17.39
CA MET A 100 -0.30 -12.50 18.26
C MET A 100 0.13 -12.18 19.68
N VAL A 101 -0.80 -12.30 20.63
CA VAL A 101 -0.52 -12.10 22.05
C VAL A 101 -0.80 -13.41 22.77
N GLY A 102 0.23 -13.99 23.37
CA GLY A 102 0.11 -15.17 24.22
C GLY A 102 0.04 -14.74 25.68
N PHE A 103 -0.92 -15.27 26.44
CA PHE A 103 -0.94 -15.19 27.89
C PHE A 103 -1.48 -16.51 28.44
N GLY A 104 -0.94 -16.94 29.58
CA GLY A 104 -1.43 -18.07 30.36
C GLY A 104 -2.29 -17.57 31.51
N VAL A 105 -3.30 -18.36 31.87
CA VAL A 105 -4.03 -18.19 33.12
C VAL A 105 -3.62 -19.33 34.05
N CYS A 106 -3.18 -19.00 35.26
CA CYS A 106 -2.78 -19.96 36.28
C CYS A 106 -3.45 -19.62 37.62
N SER A 107 -3.27 -20.48 38.63
CA SER A 107 -3.85 -20.25 39.96
C SER A 107 -3.38 -18.96 40.63
N GLU A 108 -2.22 -18.44 40.22
CA GLU A 108 -1.65 -17.17 40.70
C GLU A 108 -2.12 -15.96 39.87
N GLY A 109 -2.94 -16.17 38.83
CA GLY A 109 -3.47 -15.12 37.95
C GLY A 109 -2.99 -15.20 36.51
N LEU A 110 -2.88 -14.06 35.85
CA LEU A 110 -2.42 -13.94 34.46
C LEU A 110 -0.89 -13.92 34.38
N THR A 111 -0.31 -14.70 33.48
CA THR A 111 1.13 -14.60 33.19
C THR A 111 1.44 -13.31 32.46
N THR A 112 2.71 -12.89 32.51
CA THR A 112 3.23 -11.87 31.60
C THR A 112 2.89 -12.23 30.15
N SER A 113 2.38 -11.26 29.39
CA SER A 113 2.05 -11.45 27.99
C SER A 113 3.31 -11.56 27.13
N VAL A 114 3.23 -12.40 26.10
CA VAL A 114 4.24 -12.51 25.05
C VAL A 114 3.64 -11.97 23.76
N ILE A 115 4.34 -11.03 23.14
CA ILE A 115 3.90 -10.35 21.92
C ILE A 115 4.74 -10.87 20.75
N PHE A 116 4.07 -11.35 19.70
CA PHE A 116 4.67 -11.84 18.48
C PHE A 116 4.27 -10.92 17.32
N GLU A 117 5.24 -10.19 16.78
CA GLU A 117 4.98 -9.10 15.84
C GLU A 117 4.95 -9.54 14.36
N ASP A 118 5.65 -10.61 13.96
CA ASP A 118 5.86 -10.84 12.51
C ASP A 118 5.81 -12.30 12.03
N ASP A 119 5.30 -13.24 12.84
CA ASP A 119 5.29 -14.65 12.45
C ASP A 119 4.14 -15.46 13.04
N THR A 120 3.85 -16.60 12.41
CA THR A 120 2.94 -17.61 12.98
C THR A 120 3.66 -18.34 14.11
N MET A 121 2.99 -18.52 15.25
CA MET A 121 3.51 -19.34 16.34
C MET A 121 3.82 -20.75 15.83
N ASN A 122 5.07 -21.19 16.01
CA ASN A 122 5.48 -22.56 15.75
C ASN A 122 5.92 -23.25 17.04
N ALA A 123 6.08 -24.57 16.98
CA ALA A 123 6.41 -25.37 18.16
C ALA A 123 7.73 -24.94 18.81
N GLU A 124 8.75 -24.61 18.02
CA GLU A 124 10.06 -24.20 18.53
C GLU A 124 9.98 -22.88 19.30
N ARG A 125 9.29 -21.88 18.72
CA ARG A 125 9.05 -20.58 19.37
C ARG A 125 8.21 -20.73 20.63
N TYR A 126 7.18 -21.57 20.59
CA TYR A 126 6.39 -21.86 21.79
C TYR A 126 7.26 -22.42 22.92
N ILE A 127 8.09 -23.41 22.62
CA ILE A 127 8.99 -24.04 23.61
C ILE A 127 10.02 -23.04 24.16
N LYS A 128 10.55 -22.16 23.32
CA LYS A 128 11.59 -21.19 23.72
C LYS A 128 11.03 -19.96 24.43
N GLU A 129 9.91 -19.41 23.97
CA GLU A 129 9.41 -18.10 24.37
C GLU A 129 8.22 -18.19 25.35
N VAL A 130 7.29 -19.13 25.14
CA VAL A 130 6.04 -19.24 25.93
C VAL A 130 6.17 -20.20 27.10
N LEU A 131 6.70 -21.40 26.84
CA LEU A 131 6.78 -22.48 27.82
C LEU A 131 7.55 -22.09 29.10
N PRO A 132 8.67 -21.33 29.07
CA PRO A 132 9.36 -20.93 30.29
C PRO A 132 8.51 -20.03 31.18
N ILE A 133 7.67 -19.18 30.58
CA ILE A 133 6.75 -18.30 31.32
C ILE A 133 5.64 -19.14 31.96
N ALA A 134 5.05 -20.06 31.19
CA ALA A 134 4.05 -20.98 31.71
C ALA A 134 4.58 -21.83 32.87
N ARG A 135 5.82 -22.32 32.79
CA ARG A 135 6.46 -23.13 33.84
C ARG A 135 6.71 -22.35 35.13
N LYS A 136 6.86 -21.02 35.08
CA LYS A 136 7.00 -20.18 36.29
C LYS A 136 5.73 -20.15 37.13
N CYS A 137 4.56 -20.25 36.50
CA CYS A 137 3.26 -20.38 37.19
C CYS A 137 3.04 -21.78 37.82
N GLY A 138 4.06 -22.65 37.82
CA GLY A 138 3.96 -24.02 38.27
C GLY A 138 3.35 -24.97 37.23
N SER A 139 3.48 -26.27 37.46
CA SER A 139 2.94 -27.32 36.57
C SER A 139 1.42 -27.50 36.70
N ASN A 140 0.78 -26.76 37.61
CA ASN A 140 -0.66 -26.80 37.83
C ASN A 140 -1.37 -25.89 36.82
N ILE A 141 -1.24 -26.24 35.54
CA ILE A 141 -2.12 -25.72 34.50
C ILE A 141 -3.54 -26.11 34.91
N LEU A 142 -4.46 -25.16 34.88
CA LEU A 142 -5.87 -25.33 35.25
C LEU A 142 -6.41 -26.69 34.78
N GLY A 143 -6.75 -27.60 35.71
CA GLY A 143 -7.23 -28.93 35.32
C GLY A 143 -7.27 -30.01 36.41
N ASN A 144 -6.40 -29.95 37.43
CA ASN A 144 -6.36 -31.03 38.45
C ASN A 144 -7.64 -31.13 39.32
N TYR A 145 -8.50 -30.11 39.31
CA TYR A 145 -9.77 -30.08 40.05
C TYR A 145 -10.99 -29.81 39.15
N TRP A 146 -10.82 -29.82 37.82
CA TRP A 146 -11.91 -29.60 36.87
C TRP A 146 -12.27 -30.93 36.19
N THR A 147 -12.83 -31.85 36.96
CA THR A 147 -13.58 -33.00 36.43
C THR A 147 -15.03 -32.55 36.20
N TYR A 148 -15.47 -32.50 34.94
CA TYR A 148 -16.91 -32.52 34.60
C TYR A 148 -17.46 -33.94 34.76
#